data_AF-A0A9D6RL86-F1
#
_entry.id   AF-A0A9D6RL86-F1
#
_cell.length_a   1.000
_cell.length_b   1.000
_cell.length_c   1.000
_cell.angle_alpha   90.00
_cell.angle_beta   90.00
_cell.angle_gamma   90.00
#
_symmetry.space_group_name_H-M   'P 1'
#
loop_
_entity.id
_entity.type
_entity.pdbx_description
1 polymer ?
#
loop_
_entity_poly.entity_id
_entity_poly.type
_entity_poly.pdbx_seq_one_letter_code
_entity_poly.pdbx_strand_id
1 'polypeptide(L)'
;MDSADNPFLRTFGEGWGIDYEEPAEDQPTTVRGLIRMLERRAQGLAEAEAVSLALEQVAQEVRTARDASTADLEKAQVLDPRLRSAAEDTIEAYSALLEVLEWAASPEGGQPAEAAEELTTIADALTERLEIVRSWERRGELVCPRCGWRAEQGTELDCAHCGSHTVIPDPNPPDFPRVRLGGRYLAIYRACEAAATGRGPLSLLDQALESLEGELRRAKALIARAGEGLEPTEAALQDSLDAMERMRSFLDTRALSELNQGWLRLSEAALELRRLQASVET
;
A
#
# COMPACT_ATOMS: atom_id res chain seq x y z
N MET A 1 19.81 9.89 -4.74
CA MET A 1 20.30 8.60 -4.23
C MET A 1 19.34 7.59 -4.82
N ASP A 2 19.76 6.86 -5.85
CA ASP A 2 18.94 5.84 -6.49
C ASP A 2 18.61 4.77 -5.44
N SER A 3 17.31 4.51 -5.20
CA SER A 3 16.86 3.54 -4.20
C SER A 3 17.18 2.09 -4.58
N ALA A 4 17.57 1.85 -5.84
CA ALA A 4 17.92 0.55 -6.38
C ALA A 4 19.19 -0.07 -5.74
N ASP A 5 20.03 0.74 -5.09
CA ASP A 5 21.27 0.30 -4.44
C ASP A 5 21.22 0.43 -2.91
N ASN A 6 20.04 0.46 -2.28
CA ASN A 6 19.97 0.46 -0.82
C ASN A 6 20.14 -0.99 -0.28
N PRO A 7 21.32 -1.38 0.25
CA PRO A 7 21.57 -2.73 0.75
C PRO A 7 20.64 -3.12 1.91
N PHE A 8 20.03 -2.12 2.55
CA PHE A 8 19.05 -2.25 3.61
C PHE A 8 17.80 -3.04 3.21
N LEU A 9 17.38 -2.99 1.95
CA LEU A 9 16.07 -3.54 1.55
C LEU A 9 16.13 -5.01 1.09
N ARG A 10 17.32 -5.47 0.64
CA ARG A 10 17.53 -6.85 0.15
C ARG A 10 17.31 -7.92 1.22
N THR A 11 17.49 -7.60 2.49
CA THR A 11 17.33 -8.53 3.61
C THR A 11 15.87 -8.66 4.09
N PHE A 12 14.96 -7.77 3.65
CA PHE A 12 13.56 -7.80 4.05
C PHE A 12 12.71 -8.67 3.11
N GLY A 13 12.27 -9.83 3.60
CA GLY A 13 11.24 -10.63 2.94
C GLY A 13 11.75 -11.59 1.84
N GLU A 14 13.05 -11.79 1.66
CA GLU A 14 13.58 -12.90 0.87
C GLU A 14 13.35 -14.24 1.62
N GLY A 15 12.66 -15.20 1.01
CA GLY A 15 12.62 -16.61 1.46
C GLY A 15 11.36 -17.08 2.22
N TRP A 16 10.39 -16.21 2.51
CA TRP A 16 9.35 -16.52 3.50
C TRP A 16 8.00 -17.03 2.98
N GLY A 17 7.83 -17.13 1.66
CA GLY A 17 6.56 -17.60 1.07
C GLY A 17 5.35 -16.70 1.38
N ILE A 18 5.62 -15.40 1.63
CA ILE A 18 4.60 -14.33 1.63
C ILE A 18 4.32 -13.87 0.18
N ASP A 19 5.05 -14.40 -0.80
CA ASP A 19 4.78 -14.12 -2.19
C ASP A 19 3.48 -14.81 -2.63
N TYR A 20 2.72 -14.12 -3.49
CA TYR A 20 1.36 -14.44 -3.94
C TYR A 20 1.21 -15.78 -4.69
N GLU A 21 2.27 -16.57 -4.83
CA GLU A 21 2.19 -17.90 -5.40
C GLU A 21 1.84 -18.88 -4.28
N GLU A 22 0.69 -19.57 -4.42
CA GLU A 22 0.35 -20.66 -3.51
C GLU A 22 1.54 -21.63 -3.44
N PRO A 23 2.23 -21.75 -2.28
CA PRO A 23 3.30 -22.71 -2.17
C PRO A 23 2.70 -24.09 -2.45
N ALA A 24 3.47 -24.91 -3.17
CA ALA A 24 3.12 -26.32 -3.37
C ALA A 24 2.74 -26.95 -2.02
N GLU A 25 1.68 -27.76 -2.01
CA GLU A 25 1.17 -28.40 -0.80
C GLU A 25 2.31 -28.99 0.04
N ASP A 26 2.32 -28.65 1.34
CA ASP A 26 3.25 -29.16 2.35
C ASP A 26 4.71 -28.65 2.30
N GLN A 27 4.99 -27.39 1.91
CA GLN A 27 6.31 -26.79 2.17
C GLN A 27 6.44 -26.30 3.63
N PRO A 28 7.24 -26.97 4.50
CA PRO A 28 7.36 -26.62 5.92
C PRO A 28 8.16 -25.34 6.18
N THR A 29 8.77 -24.76 5.14
CA THR A 29 9.69 -23.62 5.22
C THR A 29 8.99 -22.26 5.08
N THR A 30 7.66 -22.21 5.12
CA THR A 30 6.88 -20.96 4.99
C THR A 30 5.88 -20.82 6.13
N VAL A 31 5.54 -19.59 6.52
CA VAL A 31 4.55 -19.34 7.59
C VAL A 31 3.18 -19.93 7.24
N ARG A 32 2.75 -19.82 5.97
CA ARG A 32 1.51 -20.45 5.48
C ARG A 32 1.56 -21.98 5.50
N GLY A 33 2.72 -22.56 5.15
CA GLY A 33 2.94 -23.99 5.26
C GLY A 33 2.82 -24.48 6.71
N LEU A 34 3.41 -23.74 7.65
CA LEU A 34 3.29 -24.03 9.08
C LEU A 34 1.87 -23.91 9.61
N ILE A 35 1.13 -22.88 9.23
CA ILE A 35 -0.29 -22.72 9.58
C ILE A 35 -1.06 -23.98 9.17
N ARG A 36 -0.90 -24.43 7.91
CA ARG A 36 -1.55 -25.67 7.43
C ARG A 36 -1.10 -26.91 8.22
N MET A 37 0.18 -27.03 8.56
CA MET A 37 0.69 -28.14 9.36
C MET A 37 0.08 -28.16 10.77
N LEU A 38 -0.07 -26.99 11.40
CA LEU A 38 -0.72 -26.84 12.70
C LEU A 38 -2.22 -27.17 12.64
N GLU A 39 -2.93 -26.73 11.60
CA GLU A 39 -4.33 -27.09 11.35
C GLU A 39 -4.50 -28.61 11.17
N ARG A 40 -3.62 -29.25 10.39
CA ARG A 40 -3.61 -30.71 10.23
C ARG A 40 -3.31 -31.41 11.54
N ARG A 41 -2.39 -30.88 12.37
CA ARG A 41 -2.11 -31.41 13.71
C ARG A 41 -3.33 -31.30 14.62
N ALA A 42 -4.04 -30.17 14.60
CA ALA A 42 -5.28 -29.99 15.35
C ALA A 42 -6.36 -31.02 14.97
N GLN A 43 -6.37 -31.45 13.71
CA GLN A 43 -7.28 -32.49 13.19
C GLN A 43 -6.78 -33.93 13.40
N GLY A 44 -5.58 -34.12 13.98
CA GLY A 44 -4.94 -35.44 14.13
C GLY A 44 -4.43 -36.05 12.83
N LEU A 45 -4.20 -35.22 11.79
CA LEU A 45 -3.76 -35.61 10.45
C LEU A 45 -2.25 -35.38 10.21
N ALA A 46 -1.51 -34.96 11.24
CA ALA A 46 -0.07 -34.72 11.17
C ALA A 46 0.62 -35.16 12.48
N GLU A 47 1.83 -35.70 12.35
CA GLU A 47 2.66 -36.15 13.47
C GLU A 47 3.22 -34.96 14.26
N ALA A 48 3.11 -35.02 15.59
CA ALA A 48 3.52 -33.91 16.47
C ALA A 48 5.01 -33.56 16.33
N GLU A 49 5.88 -34.57 16.21
CA GLU A 49 7.33 -34.40 16.07
C GLU A 49 7.72 -33.68 14.78
N ALA A 50 7.07 -34.03 13.65
CA ALA A 50 7.31 -33.39 12.37
C ALA A 50 6.90 -31.91 12.37
N VAL A 51 5.80 -31.57 13.06
CA VAL A 51 5.34 -30.19 13.21
C VAL A 51 6.27 -29.39 14.11
N SER A 52 6.69 -29.95 15.25
CA SER A 52 7.64 -29.29 16.15
C SER A 52 8.98 -28.99 15.47
N LEU A 53 9.52 -29.94 14.69
CA LEU A 53 10.76 -29.72 13.94
C LEU A 53 10.62 -28.58 12.92
N ALA A 54 9.49 -28.51 12.21
CA ALA A 54 9.23 -27.44 11.24
C ALA A 54 9.11 -26.07 11.93
N LEU A 55 8.43 -25.99 13.08
CA LEU A 55 8.33 -24.76 13.88
C LEU A 55 9.70 -24.27 14.34
N GLU A 56 10.55 -25.18 14.85
CA GLU A 56 11.92 -24.84 15.28
C GLU A 56 12.79 -24.34 14.12
N GLN A 57 12.69 -24.99 12.95
CA GLN A 57 13.42 -24.58 11.76
C GLN A 57 13.03 -23.16 11.33
N VAL A 58 11.74 -22.89 11.19
CA VAL A 58 11.25 -21.56 10.79
C VAL A 58 11.58 -20.52 11.86
N ALA A 59 11.48 -20.84 13.15
CA ALA A 59 11.88 -19.94 14.22
C ALA A 59 13.36 -19.55 14.10
N GLN A 60 14.25 -20.48 13.77
CA GLN A 60 15.67 -20.18 13.56
C GLN A 60 15.90 -19.27 12.34
N GLU A 61 15.19 -19.53 11.26
CA GLU A 61 15.26 -18.69 10.07
C GLU A 61 14.76 -17.26 10.39
N VAL A 62 13.65 -17.11 11.15
CA VAL A 62 13.02 -15.80 11.43
C VAL A 62 13.94 -14.98 12.32
N ARG A 63 14.59 -15.65 13.28
CA ARG A 63 15.62 -15.04 14.13
C ARG A 63 16.77 -14.49 13.32
N THR A 64 17.23 -15.26 12.33
CA THR A 64 18.30 -14.85 11.42
C THR A 64 17.89 -13.62 10.59
N ALA A 65 16.67 -13.61 10.04
CA ALA A 65 16.16 -12.48 9.26
C ALA A 65 15.97 -11.22 10.12
N ARG A 66 15.43 -11.36 11.34
CA ARG A 66 15.27 -10.26 12.30
C ARG A 66 16.62 -9.66 12.70
N ASP A 67 17.59 -10.49 13.02
CA ASP A 67 18.91 -10.03 13.47
C ASP A 67 19.66 -9.33 12.33
N ALA A 68 19.56 -9.85 11.10
CA ALA A 68 20.07 -9.17 9.91
C ALA A 68 19.38 -7.82 9.66
N SER A 69 18.05 -7.79 9.71
CA SER A 69 17.24 -6.57 9.52
C SER A 69 17.57 -5.49 10.57
N THR A 70 17.73 -5.90 11.83
CA THR A 70 18.15 -5.01 12.93
C THR A 70 19.54 -4.44 12.66
N ALA A 71 20.50 -5.29 12.31
CA ALA A 71 21.87 -4.86 12.02
C ALA A 71 21.94 -3.91 10.82
N ASP A 72 21.11 -4.11 9.80
CA ASP A 72 21.04 -3.23 8.64
C ASP A 72 20.39 -1.88 9.00
N LEU A 73 19.35 -1.88 9.85
CA LEU A 73 18.70 -0.65 10.33
C LEU A 73 19.64 0.21 11.17
N GLU A 74 20.45 -0.41 12.02
CA GLU A 74 21.45 0.26 12.85
C GLU A 74 22.58 0.89 11.99
N LYS A 75 22.98 0.22 10.92
CA LYS A 75 23.99 0.75 9.97
C LYS A 75 23.44 1.87 9.09
N ALA A 76 22.13 1.92 8.88
CA ALA A 76 21.49 2.92 8.04
C ALA A 76 21.47 4.30 8.73
N GLN A 77 22.48 5.12 8.41
CA GLN A 77 22.68 6.44 9.02
C GLN A 77 21.61 7.48 8.66
N VAL A 78 21.01 7.38 7.47
CA VAL A 78 19.96 8.29 7.00
C VAL A 78 18.90 7.49 6.25
N LEU A 79 17.72 7.35 6.86
CA LEU A 79 16.53 6.76 6.25
C LEU A 79 15.40 7.79 6.32
N ASP A 80 14.51 7.75 5.34
CA ASP A 80 13.23 8.45 5.44
C ASP A 80 12.50 8.00 6.73
N PRO A 81 11.94 8.91 7.54
CA PRO A 81 11.29 8.56 8.80
C PRO A 81 10.19 7.50 8.68
N ARG A 82 9.44 7.48 7.57
CA ARG A 82 8.39 6.46 7.35
C ARG A 82 8.97 5.11 6.98
N LEU A 83 10.03 5.09 6.16
CA LEU A 83 10.75 3.84 5.86
C LEU A 83 11.41 3.27 7.13
N ARG A 84 11.99 4.13 7.97
CA ARG A 84 12.52 3.74 9.28
C ARG A 84 11.42 3.12 10.15
N SER A 85 10.28 3.80 10.29
CA SER A 85 9.13 3.29 11.04
C SER A 85 8.66 1.93 10.50
N ALA A 86 8.46 1.80 9.18
CA ALA A 86 8.03 0.55 8.58
C ALA A 86 9.02 -0.60 8.80
N ALA A 87 10.32 -0.31 8.79
CA ALA A 87 11.34 -1.29 9.12
C ALA A 87 11.34 -1.70 10.60
N GLU A 88 11.21 -0.74 11.51
CA GLU A 88 11.08 -0.99 12.95
C GLU A 88 9.84 -1.86 13.23
N ASP A 89 8.70 -1.51 12.64
CA ASP A 89 7.45 -2.29 12.72
C ASP A 89 7.61 -3.71 12.15
N THR A 90 8.41 -3.88 11.10
CA THR A 90 8.70 -5.19 10.51
C THR A 90 9.58 -6.04 11.44
N ILE A 91 10.58 -5.43 12.10
CA ILE A 91 11.43 -6.10 13.10
C ILE A 91 10.60 -6.51 14.32
N GLU A 92 9.67 -5.66 14.76
CA GLU A 92 8.72 -5.99 15.83
C GLU A 92 7.82 -7.17 15.43
N ALA A 93 7.30 -7.17 14.19
CA ALA A 93 6.50 -8.27 13.67
C ALA A 93 7.28 -9.60 13.62
N TYR A 94 8.57 -9.59 13.25
CA TYR A 94 9.41 -10.78 13.35
C TYR A 94 9.58 -11.26 14.79
N SER A 95 9.65 -10.34 15.76
CA SER A 95 9.78 -10.69 17.17
C SER A 95 8.51 -11.34 17.70
N ALA A 96 7.32 -10.80 17.37
CA ALA A 96 6.04 -11.41 17.69
C ALA A 96 5.89 -12.80 17.03
N LEU A 97 6.31 -12.93 15.76
CA LEU A 97 6.30 -14.21 15.05
C LEU A 97 7.15 -15.27 15.78
N LEU A 98 8.34 -14.89 16.25
CA LEU A 98 9.20 -15.79 17.01
C LEU A 98 8.57 -16.26 18.32
N GLU A 99 7.92 -15.37 19.06
CA GLU A 99 7.26 -15.71 20.32
C GLU A 99 6.21 -16.81 20.11
N VAL A 100 5.37 -16.68 19.08
CA VAL A 100 4.33 -17.66 18.76
C VAL A 100 4.93 -18.99 18.27
N LEU A 101 5.97 -18.94 17.43
CA LEU A 101 6.64 -20.15 16.93
C LEU A 101 7.32 -20.92 18.08
N GLU A 102 8.02 -20.23 18.97
CA GLU A 102 8.69 -20.84 20.13
C GLU A 102 7.67 -21.40 21.14
N TRP A 103 6.58 -20.67 21.37
CA TRP A 103 5.48 -21.14 22.21
C TRP A 103 4.82 -22.39 21.62
N ALA A 104 4.54 -22.42 20.32
CA ALA A 104 3.93 -23.56 19.64
C ALA A 104 4.86 -24.79 19.56
N ALA A 105 6.18 -24.57 19.52
CA ALA A 105 7.18 -25.63 19.53
C ALA A 105 7.40 -26.25 20.93
N SER A 106 7.09 -25.50 21.99
CA SER A 106 7.30 -25.93 23.38
C SER A 106 6.52 -27.22 23.71
N PRO A 107 7.08 -28.13 24.52
CA PRO A 107 6.37 -29.32 25.02
C PRO A 107 5.20 -28.98 25.97
N GLU A 108 5.21 -27.78 26.55
CA GLU A 108 4.08 -27.22 27.33
C GLU A 108 3.15 -26.36 26.44
N GLY A 109 3.49 -26.24 25.15
CA GLY A 109 3.04 -25.26 24.19
C GLY A 109 1.63 -25.43 23.65
N GLY A 110 1.11 -24.31 23.17
CA GLY A 110 -0.28 -24.02 22.80
C GLY A 110 -1.08 -25.06 22.02
N GLN A 111 -2.41 -24.93 22.12
CA GLN A 111 -3.30 -25.70 21.25
C GLN A 111 -2.95 -25.39 19.79
N PRO A 112 -2.69 -26.39 18.93
CA PRO A 112 -2.25 -26.14 17.55
C PRO A 112 -3.17 -25.22 16.75
N ALA A 113 -4.48 -25.22 17.06
CA ALA A 113 -5.46 -24.31 16.46
C ALA A 113 -5.25 -22.84 16.86
N GLU A 114 -4.90 -22.58 18.12
CA GLU A 114 -4.63 -21.23 18.63
C GLU A 114 -3.34 -20.67 18.03
N ALA A 115 -2.28 -21.50 17.95
CA ALA A 115 -1.06 -21.14 17.25
C ALA A 115 -1.27 -20.81 15.77
N ALA A 116 -2.14 -21.56 15.07
CA ALA A 116 -2.46 -21.29 13.68
C ALA A 116 -3.17 -19.93 13.50
N GLU A 117 -4.10 -19.59 14.40
CA GLU A 117 -4.82 -18.31 14.38
C GLU A 117 -3.90 -17.12 14.65
N GLU A 118 -3.03 -17.23 15.67
CA GLU A 118 -2.06 -16.18 15.99
C GLU A 118 -1.04 -15.98 14.86
N LEU A 119 -0.49 -17.08 14.31
CA LEU A 119 0.43 -17.01 13.17
C LEU A 119 -0.23 -16.37 11.95
N THR A 120 -1.52 -16.63 11.70
CA THR A 120 -2.26 -16.00 10.60
C THR A 120 -2.33 -14.48 10.78
N THR A 121 -2.71 -14.04 11.98
CA THR A 121 -2.83 -12.61 12.31
C THR A 121 -1.48 -11.89 12.16
N ILE A 122 -0.40 -12.50 12.65
CA ILE A 122 0.95 -11.93 12.55
C ILE A 122 1.44 -11.94 11.10
N ALA A 123 1.18 -13.01 10.34
CA ALA A 123 1.57 -13.11 8.94
C ALA A 123 0.90 -12.05 8.07
N ASP A 124 -0.39 -11.78 8.27
CA ASP A 124 -1.12 -10.74 7.55
C ASP A 124 -0.52 -9.35 7.86
N ALA A 125 -0.26 -9.06 9.13
CA ALA A 125 0.34 -7.79 9.54
C ALA A 125 1.79 -7.63 9.04
N LEU A 126 2.57 -8.71 9.02
CA LEU A 126 3.92 -8.73 8.47
C LEU A 126 3.91 -8.50 6.95
N THR A 127 2.93 -9.08 6.25
CA THR A 127 2.74 -8.90 4.80
C THR A 127 2.51 -7.45 4.46
N GLU A 128 1.58 -6.78 5.14
CA GLU A 128 1.27 -5.36 4.94
C GLU A 128 2.51 -4.48 5.14
N ARG A 129 3.28 -4.73 6.21
CA ARG A 129 4.51 -3.97 6.51
C ARG A 129 5.62 -4.20 5.49
N LEU A 130 5.81 -5.46 5.06
CA LEU A 130 6.78 -5.80 4.02
C LEU A 130 6.39 -5.19 2.67
N GLU A 131 5.10 -5.07 2.35
CA GLU A 131 4.64 -4.38 1.14
C GLU A 131 5.05 -2.90 1.13
N ILE A 132 5.00 -2.24 2.29
CA ILE A 132 5.52 -0.88 2.45
C ILE A 132 7.01 -0.89 2.17
N VAL A 133 7.83 -1.67 2.87
CA VAL A 133 9.29 -1.72 2.67
C VAL A 133 9.66 -2.01 1.20
N ARG A 134 9.01 -3.01 0.58
CA ARG A 134 9.18 -3.35 -0.84
C ARG A 134 8.71 -2.24 -1.78
N SER A 135 7.72 -1.42 -1.40
CA SER A 135 7.31 -0.26 -2.22
C SER A 135 8.39 0.81 -2.30
N TRP A 136 9.24 0.93 -1.27
CA TRP A 136 10.39 1.82 -1.27
C TRP A 136 11.55 1.30 -2.16
N GLU A 137 11.70 -0.01 -2.31
CA GLU A 137 12.61 -0.61 -3.31
C GLU A 137 12.17 -0.24 -4.73
N ARG A 138 10.86 -0.33 -4.97
CA ARG A 138 10.21 -0.13 -6.29
C ARG A 138 10.04 1.33 -6.70
N ARG A 139 10.65 2.27 -5.97
CA ARG A 139 10.44 3.71 -6.21
C ARG A 139 10.97 4.08 -7.60
N GLY A 140 10.05 4.41 -8.51
CA GLY A 140 10.38 4.77 -9.90
C GLY A 140 10.19 3.64 -10.93
N GLU A 141 9.89 2.41 -10.50
CA GLU A 141 9.58 1.31 -11.42
C GLU A 141 8.10 1.30 -11.80
N LEU A 142 7.80 1.01 -13.08
CA LEU A 142 6.45 0.74 -13.54
C LEU A 142 6.05 -0.70 -13.17
N VAL A 143 5.00 -0.80 -12.36
CA VAL A 143 4.46 -2.06 -11.85
C VAL A 143 2.97 -2.16 -12.22
N CYS A 144 2.53 -3.36 -12.62
CA CYS A 144 1.12 -3.64 -12.80
C CYS A 144 0.43 -3.77 -11.44
N PRO A 145 -0.52 -2.89 -11.08
CA PRO A 145 -1.20 -2.96 -9.78
C PRO A 145 -2.14 -4.16 -9.63
N ARG A 146 -2.42 -4.89 -10.72
CA ARG A 146 -3.32 -6.06 -10.72
C ARG A 146 -2.60 -7.38 -10.47
N CYS A 147 -1.40 -7.54 -10.99
CA CYS A 147 -0.67 -8.82 -10.95
C CYS A 147 0.79 -8.70 -10.55
N GLY A 148 1.29 -7.49 -10.26
CA GLY A 148 2.67 -7.27 -9.82
C GLY A 148 3.73 -7.36 -10.91
N TRP A 149 3.35 -7.62 -12.17
CA TRP A 149 4.29 -7.64 -13.30
C TRP A 149 5.03 -6.30 -13.45
N ARG A 150 6.30 -6.36 -13.87
CA ARG A 150 7.20 -5.22 -13.96
C ARG A 150 7.68 -5.02 -15.38
N ALA A 151 7.74 -3.77 -15.83
CA ALA A 151 8.28 -3.43 -17.13
C ALA A 151 9.81 -3.55 -17.14
N GLU A 152 10.37 -4.45 -17.97
CA GLU A 152 11.82 -4.68 -18.06
C GLU A 152 12.62 -3.43 -18.47
N GLN A 153 12.00 -2.52 -19.21
CA GLN A 153 12.63 -1.28 -19.69
C GLN A 153 12.02 0.00 -19.10
N GLY A 154 11.15 -0.10 -18.08
CA GLY A 154 10.51 1.06 -17.45
C GLY A 154 9.69 1.95 -18.41
N THR A 155 9.32 1.45 -19.60
CA THR A 155 8.61 2.19 -20.65
C THR A 155 7.31 1.52 -21.11
N GLU A 156 7.06 0.29 -20.70
CA GLU A 156 5.82 -0.42 -21.01
C GLU A 156 4.69 0.09 -20.10
N LEU A 157 3.83 0.94 -20.66
CA LEU A 157 2.72 1.58 -19.94
C LEU A 157 1.54 0.63 -19.65
N ASP A 158 1.52 -0.53 -20.30
CA ASP A 158 0.49 -1.55 -20.17
C ASP A 158 1.15 -2.90 -19.85
N CYS A 159 0.53 -3.64 -18.94
CA CYS A 159 1.01 -4.93 -18.50
C CYS A 159 0.88 -6.00 -19.60
N ALA A 160 1.98 -6.66 -19.94
CA ALA A 160 2.01 -7.74 -20.92
C ALA A 160 1.14 -8.96 -20.56
N HIS A 161 0.90 -9.22 -19.26
CA HIS A 161 0.10 -10.38 -18.82
C HIS A 161 -1.40 -10.14 -18.81
N CYS A 162 -1.84 -8.98 -18.32
CA CYS A 162 -3.26 -8.72 -18.04
C CYS A 162 -3.84 -7.50 -18.77
N GLY A 163 -3.01 -6.75 -19.50
CA GLY A 163 -3.40 -5.56 -20.25
C GLY A 163 -3.80 -4.36 -19.39
N SER A 164 -3.60 -4.43 -18.07
CA SER A 164 -3.85 -3.30 -17.16
C SER A 164 -2.72 -2.28 -17.26
N HIS A 165 -3.05 -1.00 -17.13
CA HIS A 165 -2.05 0.06 -17.07
C HIS A 165 -1.07 -0.16 -15.91
N THR A 166 0.22 0.03 -16.16
CA THR A 166 1.25 0.05 -15.12
C THR A 166 1.29 1.39 -14.43
N VAL A 167 1.70 1.38 -13.15
CA VAL A 167 1.81 2.56 -12.30
C VAL A 167 3.17 2.55 -11.59
N ILE A 168 3.69 3.73 -11.27
CA ILE A 168 4.77 3.86 -10.30
C ILE A 168 4.12 3.89 -8.93
N PRO A 169 4.35 2.87 -8.07
CA PRO A 169 3.74 2.82 -6.75
C PRO A 169 4.12 4.04 -5.93
N ASP A 170 3.14 4.58 -5.20
CA ASP A 170 3.43 5.56 -4.16
C ASP A 170 3.93 4.78 -2.95
N PRO A 171 5.20 4.97 -2.51
CA PRO A 171 5.70 4.26 -1.34
C PRO A 171 5.03 4.74 -0.04
N ASN A 172 4.23 5.80 -0.14
CA ASN A 172 3.60 6.42 0.98
C ASN A 172 2.20 6.96 0.61
N PRO A 173 1.26 6.07 0.28
CA PRO A 173 -0.09 6.49 -0.08
C PRO A 173 -0.73 7.18 1.15
N PRO A 174 -1.27 8.41 1.01
CA PRO A 174 -2.09 8.99 2.05
C PRO A 174 -3.35 8.15 2.24
N ASP A 175 -3.88 8.11 3.47
CA ASP A 175 -5.22 7.59 3.71
C ASP A 175 -6.20 8.34 2.80
N PHE A 176 -6.80 7.65 1.85
CA PHE A 176 -7.77 8.24 0.93
C PHE A 176 -8.97 8.74 1.75
N PRO A 177 -9.14 10.06 1.96
CA PRO A 177 -10.22 10.53 2.80
C PRO A 177 -11.53 10.23 2.09
N ARG A 178 -12.37 9.40 2.72
CA ARG A 178 -13.74 9.12 2.26
C ARG A 178 -14.62 10.30 2.61
N VAL A 179 -14.51 11.37 1.83
CA VAL A 179 -15.33 12.57 2.02
C VAL A 179 -16.68 12.39 1.33
N ARG A 180 -17.78 12.66 2.04
CA ARG A 180 -19.13 12.70 1.44
C ARG A 180 -19.29 13.97 0.59
N LEU A 181 -18.69 13.99 -0.58
CA LEU A 181 -18.82 15.05 -1.58
C LEU A 181 -19.93 14.73 -2.60
N GLY A 182 -20.27 15.70 -3.45
CA GLY A 182 -21.29 15.53 -4.50
C GLY A 182 -20.92 14.46 -5.53
N GLY A 183 -21.90 14.07 -6.37
CA GLY A 183 -21.75 12.93 -7.30
C GLY A 183 -20.56 13.00 -8.26
N ARG A 184 -20.10 14.21 -8.64
CA ARG A 184 -18.92 14.38 -9.52
C ARG A 184 -17.61 14.04 -8.82
N TYR A 185 -17.45 14.44 -7.56
CA TYR A 185 -16.29 14.06 -6.75
C TYR A 185 -16.27 12.54 -6.49
N LEU A 186 -17.44 11.92 -6.30
CA LEU A 186 -17.53 10.47 -6.20
C LEU A 186 -17.12 9.77 -7.50
N ALA A 187 -17.47 10.34 -8.66
CA ALA A 187 -17.03 9.80 -9.95
C ALA A 187 -15.50 9.86 -10.10
N ILE A 188 -14.88 10.98 -9.70
CA ILE A 188 -13.42 11.12 -9.68
C ILE A 188 -12.80 10.10 -8.72
N TYR A 189 -13.28 10.00 -7.48
CA TYR A 189 -12.79 9.03 -6.49
C TYR A 189 -12.79 7.60 -7.05
N ARG A 190 -13.91 7.16 -7.64
CA ARG A 190 -14.03 5.82 -8.22
C ARG A 190 -13.07 5.62 -9.39
N ALA A 191 -12.85 6.65 -10.20
CA ALA A 191 -11.90 6.58 -11.29
C ALA A 191 -10.44 6.51 -10.77
N CYS A 192 -10.10 7.24 -9.70
CA CYS A 192 -8.81 7.12 -9.02
C CYS A 192 -8.58 5.71 -8.49
N GLU A 193 -9.56 5.16 -7.76
CA GLU A 193 -9.49 3.80 -7.20
C GLU A 193 -9.32 2.75 -8.32
N ALA A 194 -10.08 2.89 -9.41
CA ALA A 194 -9.98 1.99 -10.56
C ALA A 194 -8.61 2.10 -11.27
N ALA A 195 -8.05 3.30 -11.40
CA ALA A 195 -6.72 3.51 -11.96
C ALA A 195 -5.61 2.95 -11.05
N ALA A 196 -5.68 3.25 -9.75
CA ALA A 196 -4.71 2.80 -8.76
C ALA A 196 -4.66 1.27 -8.63
N THR A 197 -5.79 0.59 -8.82
CA THR A 197 -5.91 -0.87 -8.77
C THR A 197 -5.78 -1.55 -10.14
N GLY A 198 -5.59 -0.79 -11.23
CA GLY A 198 -5.53 -1.31 -12.60
C GLY A 198 -6.80 -2.00 -13.08
N ARG A 199 -7.95 -1.66 -12.48
CA ARG A 199 -9.28 -2.22 -12.79
C ARG A 199 -10.09 -1.38 -13.77
N GLY A 200 -9.62 -0.19 -14.13
CA GLY A 200 -10.29 0.69 -15.08
C GLY A 200 -9.32 1.40 -16.03
N PRO A 201 -9.79 1.79 -17.24
CA PRO A 201 -8.98 2.55 -18.17
C PRO A 201 -8.77 3.98 -17.67
N LEU A 202 -7.61 4.56 -17.95
CA LEU A 202 -7.28 5.93 -17.52
C LEU A 202 -8.19 7.01 -18.14
N SER A 203 -8.82 6.71 -19.28
CA SER A 203 -9.80 7.60 -19.91
C SER A 203 -11.00 7.92 -19.01
N LEU A 204 -11.36 7.03 -18.07
CA LEU A 204 -12.44 7.31 -17.11
C LEU A 204 -12.04 8.39 -16.10
N LEU A 205 -10.77 8.41 -15.69
CA LEU A 205 -10.25 9.46 -14.82
C LEU A 205 -10.25 10.81 -15.55
N ASP A 206 -9.75 10.83 -16.78
CA ASP A 206 -9.71 12.04 -17.59
C ASP A 206 -11.11 12.65 -17.83
N GLN A 207 -12.09 11.82 -18.20
CA GLN A 207 -13.49 12.25 -18.37
C GLN A 207 -14.13 12.75 -17.08
N ALA A 208 -13.85 12.10 -15.95
CA ALA A 208 -14.38 12.53 -14.65
C ALA A 208 -13.80 13.89 -14.23
N LEU A 209 -12.51 14.11 -14.47
CA LEU A 209 -11.84 15.38 -14.24
C LEU A 209 -12.41 16.47 -15.15
N GLU A 210 -12.48 16.24 -16.46
CA GLU A 210 -13.00 17.24 -17.43
C GLU A 210 -14.41 17.73 -17.07
N SER A 211 -15.28 16.80 -16.62
CA SER A 211 -16.64 17.11 -16.20
C SER A 211 -16.68 18.10 -15.03
N LEU A 212 -15.86 17.92 -13.99
CA LEU A 212 -15.83 18.82 -12.85
C LEU A 212 -15.11 20.14 -13.18
N GLU A 213 -14.06 20.09 -14.00
CA GLU A 213 -13.21 21.23 -14.34
C GLU A 213 -14.00 22.34 -15.03
N GLY A 214 -14.90 21.96 -15.95
CA GLY A 214 -15.78 22.90 -16.62
C GLY A 214 -16.71 23.65 -15.66
N GLU A 215 -17.14 23.02 -14.57
CA GLU A 215 -17.95 23.68 -13.54
C GLU A 215 -17.13 24.61 -12.66
N LEU A 216 -15.99 24.15 -12.18
CA LEU A 216 -15.11 24.95 -11.34
C LEU A 216 -14.62 26.21 -12.08
N ARG A 217 -14.26 26.09 -13.36
CA ARG A 217 -13.91 27.26 -14.20
C ARG A 217 -15.07 28.23 -14.37
N ARG A 218 -16.29 27.74 -14.59
CA ARG A 218 -17.49 28.59 -14.68
C ARG A 218 -17.76 29.30 -13.34
N ALA A 219 -17.69 28.57 -12.23
CA ALA A 219 -17.84 29.14 -10.89
C ALA A 219 -16.78 30.21 -10.62
N LYS A 220 -15.51 29.95 -10.96
CA LYS A 220 -14.41 30.91 -10.78
C LYS A 220 -14.64 32.18 -11.60
N ALA A 221 -15.07 32.04 -12.86
CA ALA A 221 -15.40 33.18 -13.71
C ALA A 221 -16.58 34.01 -13.18
N LEU A 222 -17.56 33.39 -12.52
CA LEU A 222 -18.67 34.09 -11.86
C LEU A 222 -18.18 34.86 -10.63
N ILE A 223 -17.34 34.24 -9.80
CA ILE A 223 -16.75 34.88 -8.62
C ILE A 223 -15.88 36.08 -9.01
N ALA A 224 -15.01 35.92 -10.00
CA ALA A 224 -14.17 37.01 -10.51
C ALA A 224 -14.99 38.21 -11.03
N ARG A 225 -16.25 38.00 -11.43
CA ARG A 225 -17.18 39.06 -11.86
C ARG A 225 -17.99 39.67 -10.71
N ALA A 226 -18.13 38.96 -9.59
CA ALA A 226 -18.97 39.36 -8.47
C ALA A 226 -18.31 40.42 -7.56
N GLY A 227 -16.97 40.53 -7.56
CA GLY A 227 -16.23 41.59 -6.85
C GLY A 227 -15.64 41.17 -5.50
N GLU A 228 -15.19 42.17 -4.72
CA GLU A 228 -14.42 42.04 -3.47
C GLU A 228 -15.15 41.23 -2.38
N GLY A 229 -14.40 40.47 -1.56
CA GLY A 229 -14.92 39.70 -0.43
C GLY A 229 -15.15 38.20 -0.68
N LEU A 230 -14.78 37.70 -1.87
CA LEU A 230 -14.89 36.29 -2.26
C LEU A 230 -13.52 35.61 -2.42
N GLU A 231 -12.44 36.24 -1.97
CA GLU A 231 -11.06 35.77 -2.10
C GLU A 231 -10.86 34.34 -1.54
N PRO A 232 -11.44 33.94 -0.38
CA PRO A 232 -11.33 32.57 0.10
C PRO A 232 -12.01 31.55 -0.83
N THR A 233 -13.11 31.93 -1.46
CA THR A 233 -13.84 31.05 -2.39
C THR A 233 -13.09 30.94 -3.72
N GLU A 234 -12.52 32.03 -4.20
CA GLU A 234 -11.66 32.01 -5.39
C GLU A 234 -10.42 31.15 -5.17
N ALA A 235 -9.77 31.26 -4.00
CA ALA A 235 -8.62 30.45 -3.62
C ALA A 235 -8.97 28.95 -3.61
N ALA A 236 -10.07 28.56 -2.95
CA ALA A 236 -10.49 27.16 -2.90
C ALA A 236 -10.89 26.59 -4.29
N LEU A 237 -11.43 27.43 -5.18
CA LEU A 237 -11.66 27.04 -6.58
C LEU A 237 -10.35 26.84 -7.35
N GLN A 238 -9.36 27.71 -7.13
CA GLN A 238 -8.05 27.55 -7.74
C GLN A 238 -7.33 26.30 -7.23
N ASP A 239 -7.35 26.05 -5.92
CA ASP A 239 -6.78 24.84 -5.31
C ASP A 239 -7.41 23.57 -5.88
N SER A 240 -8.72 23.59 -6.12
CA SER A 240 -9.42 22.47 -6.77
C SER A 240 -8.91 22.24 -8.19
N LEU A 241 -8.69 23.31 -8.98
CA LEU A 241 -8.17 23.21 -10.34
C LEU A 241 -6.72 22.72 -10.39
N ASP A 242 -5.86 23.25 -9.52
CA ASP A 242 -4.45 22.82 -9.41
C ASP A 242 -4.34 21.35 -8.99
N ALA A 243 -5.21 20.93 -8.06
CA ALA A 243 -5.30 19.54 -7.64
C ALA A 243 -5.69 18.62 -8.81
N MET A 244 -6.64 19.05 -9.66
CA MET A 244 -7.05 18.28 -10.84
C MET A 244 -5.96 18.23 -11.92
N GLU A 245 -5.23 19.32 -12.13
CA GLU A 245 -4.07 19.33 -13.04
C GLU A 245 -3.01 18.33 -12.57
N ARG A 246 -2.78 18.27 -11.27
CA ARG A 246 -1.90 17.25 -10.68
C ARG A 246 -2.37 15.82 -10.94
N MET A 247 -3.68 15.57 -10.81
CA MET A 247 -4.26 14.27 -11.14
C MET A 247 -4.16 13.97 -12.64
N ARG A 248 -4.17 14.98 -13.52
CA ARG A 248 -3.91 14.80 -14.96
C ARG A 248 -2.45 14.43 -15.23
N SER A 249 -1.49 14.96 -14.47
CA SER A 249 -0.07 14.57 -14.59
C SER A 249 0.17 13.07 -14.35
N PHE A 250 -0.70 12.39 -13.59
CA PHE A 250 -0.65 10.93 -13.45
C PHE A 250 -0.89 10.19 -14.78
N LEU A 251 -1.67 10.75 -15.72
CA LEU A 251 -1.93 10.13 -17.03
C LEU A 251 -0.64 9.95 -17.84
N ASP A 252 0.31 10.88 -17.66
CA ASP A 252 1.61 10.87 -18.33
C ASP A 252 2.68 10.16 -17.49
N THR A 253 2.79 10.52 -16.21
CA THR A 253 3.87 10.06 -15.32
C THR A 253 3.63 8.68 -14.71
N ARG A 254 2.37 8.24 -14.66
CA ARG A 254 1.92 7.02 -13.99
C ARG A 254 2.25 6.95 -12.49
N ALA A 255 2.66 8.07 -11.89
CA ALA A 255 3.01 8.13 -10.48
C ALA A 255 1.77 8.22 -9.58
N LEU A 256 1.51 7.17 -8.79
CA LEU A 256 0.39 7.16 -7.86
C LEU A 256 0.46 8.32 -6.85
N SER A 257 1.66 8.84 -6.56
CA SER A 257 1.83 10.02 -5.71
C SER A 257 1.10 11.26 -6.26
N GLU A 258 1.07 11.45 -7.57
CA GLU A 258 0.36 12.57 -8.21
C GLU A 258 -1.15 12.39 -8.09
N LEU A 259 -1.64 11.17 -8.32
CA LEU A 259 -3.05 10.81 -8.19
C LEU A 259 -3.54 10.98 -6.74
N ASN A 260 -2.78 10.46 -5.79
CA ASN A 260 -3.12 10.47 -4.37
C ASN A 260 -3.12 11.89 -3.78
N GLN A 261 -2.04 12.65 -4.03
CA GLN A 261 -1.92 14.00 -3.50
C GLN A 261 -2.88 14.97 -4.20
N GLY A 262 -3.14 14.75 -5.49
CA GLY A 262 -4.19 15.45 -6.21
C GLY A 262 -5.58 15.20 -5.64
N TRP A 263 -5.95 13.94 -5.36
CA TRP A 263 -7.23 13.63 -4.71
C TRP A 263 -7.36 14.26 -3.32
N LEU A 264 -6.32 14.17 -2.49
CA LEU A 264 -6.32 14.75 -1.15
C LEU A 264 -6.63 16.26 -1.21
N ARG A 265 -5.84 17.02 -1.99
CA ARG A 265 -6.03 18.46 -2.15
C ARG A 265 -7.40 18.82 -2.74
N LEU A 266 -7.87 18.06 -3.74
CA LEU A 266 -9.18 18.28 -4.33
C LEU A 266 -10.29 18.10 -3.30
N SER A 267 -10.18 17.07 -2.46
CA SER A 267 -11.18 16.78 -1.42
C SER A 267 -11.21 17.84 -0.31
N GLU A 268 -10.04 18.35 0.10
CA GLU A 268 -9.91 19.43 1.08
C GLU A 268 -10.47 20.75 0.54
N ALA A 269 -10.12 21.12 -0.69
CA ALA A 269 -10.64 22.32 -1.34
C ALA A 269 -12.17 22.26 -1.52
N ALA A 270 -12.70 21.08 -1.87
CA ALA A 270 -14.15 20.87 -1.97
C ALA A 270 -14.88 21.00 -0.62
N LEU A 271 -14.26 20.56 0.47
CA LEU A 271 -14.79 20.75 1.82
C LEU A 271 -14.81 22.23 2.21
N GLU A 272 -13.75 22.96 1.88
CA GLU A 272 -13.68 24.40 2.16
C GLU A 272 -14.74 25.16 1.36
N LEU A 273 -14.93 24.84 0.07
CA LEU A 273 -16.01 25.44 -0.73
C LEU A 273 -17.39 25.21 -0.11
N ARG A 274 -17.67 24.01 0.41
CA ARG A 274 -18.94 23.73 1.10
C ARG A 274 -19.08 24.50 2.41
N ARG A 275 -17.99 24.66 3.15
CA ARG A 275 -17.96 25.46 4.38
C ARG A 275 -18.27 26.93 4.10
N LEU A 276 -17.62 27.50 3.08
CA LEU A 276 -17.83 28.87 2.64
C LEU A 276 -19.26 29.09 2.16
N GLN A 277 -19.83 28.16 1.39
CA GLN A 277 -21.23 28.20 0.98
C GLN A 277 -22.19 28.23 2.18
N ALA A 278 -22.00 27.35 3.16
CA ALA A 278 -22.84 27.30 4.36
C ALA A 278 -22.75 28.59 5.18
N SER A 279 -21.60 29.28 5.19
CA SER A 279 -21.41 30.54 5.92
C SER A 279 -22.17 31.73 5.31
N VAL A 280 -22.57 31.64 4.05
CA VAL A 280 -23.36 32.67 3.35
C VAL A 280 -24.87 32.45 3.53
N GLU A 281 -25.30 31.24 3.88
CA GLU A 281 -26.71 30.87 4.08
C GLU A 281 -27.23 31.15 5.51
N THR A 282 -26.34 31.51 6.44
CA THR A 282 -26.63 31.91 7.84
C THR A 282 -26.56 33.42 8.04
#